data_AF-A0A382WY70-F1
#
_entry.id   AF-A0A382WY70-F1
#
_cell.length_a   1.000
_cell.length_b   1.000
_cell.length_c   1.000
_cell.angle_alpha   90.00
_cell.angle_beta   90.00
_cell.angle_gamma   90.00
#
_symmetry.space_group_name_H-M   'P 1'
#
loop_
_entity.id
_entity.type
_entity.pdbx_description
1 polymer ?
#
loop_
_entity_poly.entity_id
_entity_poly.type
_entity_poly.pdbx_seq_one_letter_code
_entity_poly.pdbx_strand_id
1 'polypeptide(L)'
;TKKQGPLNIGFTSVARNPPRKKYSKKELADLPVSLRKQLAKKGGKSKYYCVDEEGKTTWLTDYDGDSMVDFVDRNKSRPFFLYWSPEAVHSFNTEAPERLTKRTRAQGKRRKLAGAIVSVDDQVGKLLQALEKHKLRRNTLVIFSSDNGANSGEGGSSTPYTGGKGGGTQKEGWVRVPTILSMPGALPEGKQYQGLVANFDFYSTIAALSGQKIPAHCDGVDLFPYLKGERSGPAHEYLFWLNNQPDDAVRRHLIAVRWQDWRLYKKYKKDPWQ
;
A
#
# COMPACT_ATOMS: atom_id res chain seq x y z
N THR A 1 5.94 14.51 -11.87
CA THR A 1 6.99 14.35 -12.90
C THR A 1 7.99 13.30 -12.43
N LYS A 2 8.48 12.41 -13.31
CA LYS A 2 9.34 11.23 -12.98
C LYS A 2 10.80 11.56 -12.60
N LYS A 3 11.03 12.74 -12.03
CA LYS A 3 12.36 13.20 -11.58
C LYS A 3 12.23 13.82 -10.19
N GLN A 4 11.86 13.01 -9.21
CA GLN A 4 12.25 13.32 -7.84
C GLN A 4 13.61 12.65 -7.65
N GLY A 5 14.68 13.38 -8.01
CA GLY A 5 16.00 13.09 -7.47
C GLY A 5 15.99 13.30 -5.95
N PRO A 6 17.03 12.86 -5.21
CA PRO A 6 17.08 13.11 -3.77
C PRO A 6 16.96 14.61 -3.53
N LEU A 7 15.90 15.02 -2.83
CA LEU A 7 15.78 16.37 -2.31
C LEU A 7 16.97 16.60 -1.35
N ASN A 8 17.46 17.82 -1.21
CA ASN A 8 18.49 18.19 -0.20
C ASN A 8 18.06 17.83 1.25
N ILE A 9 16.77 17.48 1.42
CA ILE A 9 16.03 17.10 2.63
C ILE A 9 15.16 15.84 2.33
N GLY A 10 15.70 14.90 1.55
CA GLY A 10 15.03 13.67 1.12
C GLY A 10 15.42 12.42 1.92
N PHE A 11 14.96 11.25 1.45
CA PHE A 11 15.37 9.96 2.01
C PHE A 11 16.90 9.80 1.97
N THR A 12 17.49 9.44 3.11
CA THR A 12 18.94 9.18 3.25
C THR A 12 19.38 7.88 2.56
N SER A 13 18.43 6.99 2.29
CA SER A 13 18.61 5.78 1.48
C SER A 13 17.33 5.60 0.65
N VAL A 14 17.49 5.33 -0.64
CA VAL A 14 16.37 4.99 -1.53
C VAL A 14 16.36 3.50 -1.82
N ALA A 15 15.20 2.98 -2.24
CA ALA A 15 15.07 1.58 -2.64
C ALA A 15 16.07 1.24 -3.74
N ARG A 16 16.70 0.07 -3.63
CA ARG A 16 17.51 -0.50 -4.73
C ARG A 16 16.56 -0.82 -5.88
N ASN A 17 16.98 -0.52 -7.10
CA ASN A 17 16.20 -0.78 -8.30
C ASN A 17 16.87 -1.89 -9.12
N PRO A 18 16.64 -3.17 -8.79
CA PRO A 18 17.29 -4.27 -9.50
C PRO A 18 16.79 -4.33 -10.95
N PRO A 19 17.62 -4.80 -11.91
CA PRO A 19 17.17 -5.03 -13.28
C PRO A 19 15.96 -5.96 -13.31
N ARG A 20 14.94 -5.62 -14.10
CA ARG A 20 13.78 -6.49 -14.31
C ARG A 20 14.20 -7.76 -15.06
N LYS A 21 13.65 -8.92 -14.67
CA LYS A 21 13.83 -10.16 -15.45
C LYS A 21 13.37 -9.91 -16.89
N LYS A 22 14.24 -10.18 -17.85
CA LYS A 22 13.89 -10.17 -19.27
C LYS A 22 13.79 -11.62 -19.74
N TYR A 23 12.64 -11.99 -20.28
CA TYR A 23 12.42 -13.32 -20.82
C TYR A 23 13.09 -13.47 -22.19
N SER A 24 13.80 -14.58 -22.38
CA SER A 24 14.34 -15.00 -23.68
C SER A 24 13.23 -15.39 -24.65
N LYS A 25 13.53 -15.46 -25.96
CA LYS A 25 12.57 -15.92 -26.97
C LYS A 25 12.04 -17.33 -26.66
N LYS A 26 12.92 -18.21 -26.15
CA LYS A 26 12.56 -19.58 -25.75
C LYS A 26 11.62 -19.58 -24.56
N GLU A 27 11.97 -18.90 -23.47
CA GLU A 27 11.08 -18.83 -22.30
C GLU A 27 9.72 -18.21 -22.66
N LEU A 28 9.69 -17.17 -23.50
CA LEU A 28 8.43 -16.59 -23.95
C LEU A 28 7.54 -17.61 -24.68
N ALA A 29 8.10 -18.48 -25.51
CA ALA A 29 7.34 -19.48 -26.26
C ALA A 29 6.55 -20.43 -25.35
N ASP A 30 7.11 -20.74 -24.18
CA ASP A 30 6.53 -21.65 -23.19
C ASP A 30 5.46 -20.96 -22.29
N LEU A 31 5.31 -19.64 -22.39
CA LEU A 31 4.36 -18.88 -21.56
C LEU A 31 2.95 -18.84 -22.17
N PRO A 32 1.89 -18.77 -21.32
CA PRO A 32 0.53 -18.52 -21.77
C PRO A 32 0.42 -17.29 -22.66
N VAL A 33 -0.40 -17.35 -23.71
CA VAL A 33 -0.59 -16.28 -24.70
C VAL A 33 -0.92 -14.92 -24.04
N SER A 34 -1.75 -14.94 -23.00
CA SER A 34 -2.14 -13.74 -22.24
C SER A 34 -0.94 -13.07 -21.57
N LEU A 35 -0.07 -13.85 -20.94
CA LEU A 35 1.15 -13.35 -20.30
C LEU A 35 2.17 -12.87 -21.34
N ARG A 36 2.37 -13.61 -22.44
CA ARG A 36 3.20 -13.15 -23.56
C ARG A 36 2.79 -11.78 -24.08
N LYS A 37 1.49 -11.56 -24.32
CA LYS A 37 0.94 -10.28 -24.78
C LYS A 37 1.22 -9.14 -23.80
N GLN A 38 1.14 -9.39 -22.49
CA GLN A 38 1.48 -8.39 -21.49
C GLN A 38 2.99 -8.09 -21.44
N LEU A 39 3.83 -9.13 -21.46
CA LEU A 39 5.28 -8.98 -21.47
C LEU A 39 5.77 -8.23 -22.72
N ALA A 40 5.16 -8.48 -23.89
CA ALA A 40 5.48 -7.77 -25.13
C ALA A 40 5.29 -6.25 -24.99
N LYS A 41 4.21 -5.80 -24.35
CA LYS A 41 3.96 -4.36 -24.04
C LYS A 41 4.99 -3.76 -23.09
N LYS A 42 5.81 -4.59 -22.42
CA LYS A 42 6.87 -4.21 -21.50
C LYS A 42 8.26 -4.60 -22.01
N GLY A 43 8.40 -4.83 -23.33
CA GLY A 43 9.70 -5.17 -23.94
C GLY A 43 10.27 -6.52 -23.48
N GLY A 44 9.39 -7.48 -23.17
CA GLY A 44 9.75 -8.81 -22.67
C GLY A 44 10.16 -8.84 -21.19
N LYS A 45 9.95 -7.75 -20.45
CA LYS A 45 10.35 -7.63 -19.04
C LYS A 45 9.21 -7.98 -18.09
N SER A 46 9.51 -8.78 -17.08
CA SER A 46 8.60 -9.05 -15.97
C SER A 46 8.30 -7.77 -15.19
N LYS A 47 7.06 -7.68 -14.70
CA LYS A 47 6.67 -6.64 -13.76
C LYS A 47 7.15 -6.97 -12.34
N TYR A 48 7.15 -8.24 -11.97
CA TYR A 48 7.32 -8.67 -10.58
C TYR A 48 8.53 -9.56 -10.33
N TYR A 49 9.26 -9.98 -11.36
CA TYR A 49 10.56 -10.63 -11.20
C TYR A 49 11.69 -9.66 -11.56
N CYS A 50 12.75 -9.70 -10.76
CA CYS A 50 14.00 -9.01 -10.98
C CYS A 50 15.16 -10.01 -11.10
N VAL A 51 16.34 -9.48 -11.40
CA VAL A 51 17.62 -10.17 -11.32
C VAL A 51 18.38 -9.54 -10.17
N ASP A 52 18.74 -10.33 -9.17
CA ASP A 52 19.51 -9.87 -8.00
C ASP A 52 21.00 -9.72 -8.34
N GLU A 53 21.80 -9.31 -7.35
CA GLU A 53 23.23 -9.04 -7.47
C GLU A 53 24.04 -10.29 -7.88
N GLU A 54 23.52 -11.50 -7.61
CA GLU A 54 24.13 -12.78 -7.99
C GLU A 54 23.70 -13.25 -9.39
N GLY A 55 22.86 -12.47 -10.09
CA GLY A 55 22.34 -12.82 -11.41
C GLY A 55 21.14 -13.77 -11.37
N LYS A 56 20.57 -14.04 -10.18
CA LYS A 56 19.46 -14.96 -10.02
C LYS A 56 18.12 -14.25 -10.20
N THR A 57 17.17 -14.95 -10.83
CA THR A 57 15.78 -14.48 -10.93
C THR A 57 15.11 -14.55 -9.57
N THR A 58 14.67 -13.40 -9.08
CA THR A 58 14.07 -13.26 -7.74
C THR A 58 12.72 -12.54 -7.82
N TRP A 59 11.78 -12.90 -6.96
CA TRP A 59 10.50 -12.21 -6.84
C TRP A 59 10.73 -10.84 -6.19
N LEU A 60 10.36 -9.77 -6.88
CA LEU A 60 10.69 -8.40 -6.49
C LEU A 60 10.23 -8.09 -5.06
N THR A 61 9.04 -8.53 -4.66
CA THR A 61 8.56 -8.28 -3.30
C THR A 61 9.44 -8.94 -2.24
N ASP A 62 10.03 -10.11 -2.53
CA ASP A 62 10.99 -10.73 -1.60
C ASP A 62 12.29 -9.92 -1.53
N TYR A 63 12.80 -9.48 -2.68
CA TYR A 63 14.00 -8.63 -2.79
C TYR A 63 13.83 -7.31 -2.02
N ASP A 64 12.67 -6.66 -2.18
CA ASP A 64 12.33 -5.45 -1.44
C ASP A 64 12.22 -5.74 0.07
N GLY A 65 11.70 -6.92 0.45
CA GLY A 65 11.62 -7.37 1.84
C GLY A 65 12.98 -7.57 2.48
N ASP A 66 13.93 -8.19 1.77
CA ASP A 66 15.31 -8.34 2.24
C ASP A 66 16.00 -6.97 2.37
N SER A 67 15.69 -6.03 1.46
CA SER A 67 16.17 -4.64 1.56
C SER A 67 15.63 -3.90 2.79
N MET A 68 14.39 -4.17 3.22
CA MET A 68 13.86 -3.63 4.48
C MET A 68 14.63 -4.15 5.70
N VAL A 69 14.93 -5.46 5.72
CA VAL A 69 15.70 -6.07 6.83
C VAL A 69 17.10 -5.50 6.88
N ASP A 70 17.80 -5.40 5.75
CA ASP A 70 19.12 -4.74 5.66
C ASP A 70 19.08 -3.30 6.17
N PHE A 71 18.04 -2.54 5.81
CA PHE A 71 17.88 -1.17 6.30
C PHE A 71 17.76 -1.12 7.83
N VAL A 72 16.94 -1.97 8.44
CA VAL A 72 16.81 -2.05 9.90
C VAL A 72 18.13 -2.44 10.54
N ASP A 73 18.81 -3.48 10.01
CA ASP A 73 20.09 -3.98 10.53
C ASP A 73 21.17 -2.89 10.56
N ARG A 74 21.22 -2.03 9.53
CA ARG A 74 22.16 -0.90 9.42
C ARG A 74 21.80 0.31 10.27
N ASN A 75 20.52 0.51 10.58
CA ASN A 75 20.03 1.71 11.29
C ASN A 75 19.59 1.44 12.74
N LYS A 76 19.70 0.21 13.24
CA LYS A 76 19.25 -0.22 14.58
C LYS A 76 19.74 0.62 15.77
N SER A 77 20.82 1.39 15.61
CA SER A 77 21.40 2.24 16.66
C SER A 77 20.89 3.68 16.66
N ARG A 78 19.97 4.05 15.76
CA ARG A 78 19.41 5.40 15.66
C ARG A 78 17.92 5.37 15.29
N PRO A 79 17.14 6.42 15.57
CA PRO A 79 15.79 6.55 15.05
C PRO A 79 15.80 6.52 13.51
N PHE A 80 14.79 5.90 12.91
CA PHE A 80 14.65 5.83 11.45
C PHE A 80 13.19 5.94 11.01
N PHE A 81 13.02 6.34 9.75
CA PHE A 81 11.76 6.27 9.02
C PHE A 81 11.96 5.35 7.81
N LEU A 82 11.12 4.32 7.70
CA LEU A 82 11.11 3.37 6.59
C LEU A 82 9.75 3.47 5.90
N TYR A 83 9.76 3.83 4.61
CA TYR A 83 8.58 3.79 3.75
C TYR A 83 8.74 2.69 2.70
N TRP A 84 7.92 1.65 2.79
CA TRP A 84 7.90 0.55 1.84
C TRP A 84 6.57 0.50 1.09
N SER A 85 6.64 0.58 -0.23
CA SER A 85 5.49 0.58 -1.14
C SER A 85 5.74 -0.44 -2.25
N PRO A 86 5.49 -1.74 -2.01
CA PRO A 86 5.80 -2.79 -2.97
C PRO A 86 4.99 -2.66 -4.27
N GLU A 87 5.55 -3.12 -5.38
CA GLU A 87 4.84 -3.20 -6.66
C GLU A 87 3.68 -4.23 -6.61
N ALA A 88 3.86 -5.29 -5.81
CA ALA A 88 2.76 -6.17 -5.45
C ALA A 88 1.82 -5.44 -4.48
N VAL A 89 0.50 -5.47 -4.64
CA VAL A 89 -0.29 -6.37 -5.53
C VAL A 89 -0.93 -5.62 -6.70
N HIS A 90 -0.34 -4.51 -7.13
CA HIS A 90 -0.92 -3.66 -8.17
C HIS A 90 -1.11 -4.44 -9.47
N SER A 91 -2.26 -4.31 -10.13
CA SER A 91 -2.59 -4.99 -11.40
C SER A 91 -1.54 -4.80 -12.52
N PHE A 92 -1.42 -5.72 -13.49
CA PHE A 92 -2.10 -7.01 -13.62
C PHE A 92 -1.31 -8.11 -12.92
N ASN A 93 -1.94 -8.87 -12.02
CA ASN A 93 -1.29 -9.97 -11.29
C ASN A 93 -1.24 -11.23 -12.16
N THR A 94 -0.40 -11.25 -13.19
CA THR A 94 -0.27 -12.37 -14.14
C THR A 94 0.86 -13.32 -13.81
N GLU A 95 1.77 -12.90 -12.95
CA GLU A 95 2.91 -13.66 -12.46
C GLU A 95 2.79 -13.80 -10.93
N ALA A 96 3.21 -14.95 -10.39
CA ALA A 96 3.46 -15.17 -8.96
C ALA A 96 4.16 -16.52 -8.78
N PRO A 97 5.14 -16.64 -7.88
CA PRO A 97 5.79 -17.90 -7.53
C PRO A 97 4.80 -18.99 -7.09
N GLU A 98 5.04 -20.24 -7.50
CA GLU A 98 4.17 -21.35 -7.10
C GLU A 98 4.13 -21.55 -5.59
N ARG A 99 5.28 -21.43 -4.92
CA ARG A 99 5.42 -21.54 -3.45
C ARG A 99 4.46 -20.62 -2.70
N LEU A 100 4.10 -19.48 -3.28
CA LEU A 100 3.15 -18.53 -2.69
C LEU A 100 1.71 -18.90 -3.02
N THR A 101 1.43 -19.20 -4.30
CA THR A 101 0.05 -19.52 -4.71
C THR A 101 -0.48 -20.82 -4.10
N LYS A 102 0.41 -21.80 -3.83
CA LYS A 102 0.07 -23.07 -3.16
C LYS A 102 -0.34 -22.89 -1.69
N ARG A 103 -0.02 -21.75 -1.06
CA ARG A 103 -0.44 -21.41 0.31
C ARG A 103 -1.85 -20.82 0.38
N THR A 104 -2.55 -20.72 -0.74
CA THR A 104 -3.88 -20.11 -0.81
C THR A 104 -4.88 -21.09 -1.42
N ARG A 105 -6.15 -20.92 -1.05
CA ARG A 105 -7.28 -21.63 -1.70
C ARG A 105 -7.81 -20.90 -2.94
N ALA A 106 -7.21 -19.78 -3.32
CA ALA A 106 -7.69 -18.94 -4.42
C ALA A 106 -7.46 -19.64 -5.77
N GLN A 107 -8.52 -19.66 -6.59
CA GLN A 107 -8.50 -20.30 -7.90
C GLN A 107 -8.67 -19.27 -9.04
N GLY A 108 -8.46 -19.74 -10.28
CA GLY A 108 -8.66 -18.94 -11.49
C GLY A 108 -7.87 -17.64 -11.48
N LYS A 109 -8.51 -16.54 -11.89
CA LYS A 109 -7.89 -15.21 -12.01
C LYS A 109 -7.34 -14.66 -10.68
N ARG A 110 -7.90 -15.07 -9.54
CA ARG A 110 -7.50 -14.60 -8.20
C ARG A 110 -6.25 -15.29 -7.66
N ARG A 111 -5.87 -16.45 -8.21
CA ARG A 111 -4.78 -17.28 -7.68
C ARG A 111 -3.45 -16.54 -7.56
N LYS A 112 -3.06 -15.79 -8.61
CA LYS A 112 -1.80 -15.05 -8.65
C LYS A 112 -1.82 -13.82 -7.72
N LEU A 113 -2.95 -13.08 -7.70
CA LEU A 113 -3.18 -11.99 -6.75
C LEU A 113 -3.04 -12.49 -5.29
N ALA A 114 -3.70 -13.60 -4.94
CA ALA A 114 -3.62 -14.16 -3.60
C ALA A 114 -2.19 -14.55 -3.21
N GLY A 115 -1.43 -15.18 -4.11
CA GLY A 115 -0.01 -15.46 -3.87
C GLY A 115 0.83 -14.20 -3.66
N ALA A 116 0.54 -13.12 -4.40
CA ALA A 116 1.23 -11.84 -4.22
C ALA A 116 0.88 -11.20 -2.86
N ILE A 117 -0.38 -11.29 -2.40
CA ILE A 117 -0.80 -10.85 -1.06
C ILE A 117 -0.02 -11.61 0.02
N VAL A 118 0.09 -12.94 -0.11
CA VAL A 118 0.86 -13.77 0.82
C VAL A 118 2.33 -13.35 0.89
N SER A 119 2.94 -12.96 -0.23
CA SER A 119 4.32 -12.46 -0.22
C SER A 119 4.47 -11.13 0.52
N VAL A 120 3.49 -10.22 0.40
CA VAL A 120 3.48 -8.97 1.17
C VAL A 120 3.39 -9.27 2.66
N ASP A 121 2.50 -10.18 3.06
CA ASP A 121 2.36 -10.65 4.45
C ASP A 121 3.67 -11.25 4.98
N ASP A 122 4.33 -12.12 4.20
CA ASP A 122 5.64 -12.68 4.56
C ASP A 122 6.69 -11.58 4.82
N GLN A 123 6.72 -10.52 4.01
CA GLN A 123 7.71 -9.46 4.17
C GLN A 123 7.40 -8.55 5.37
N VAL A 124 6.11 -8.33 5.69
CA VAL A 124 5.73 -7.69 6.95
C VAL A 124 6.22 -8.54 8.12
N GLY A 125 6.06 -9.87 8.04
CA GLY A 125 6.62 -10.81 9.02
C GLY A 125 8.14 -10.68 9.19
N LYS A 126 8.91 -10.60 8.08
CA LYS A 126 10.36 -10.37 8.13
C LYS A 126 10.72 -9.05 8.80
N LEU A 127 10.01 -7.96 8.48
CA LEU A 127 10.23 -6.66 9.12
C LEU A 127 10.01 -6.74 10.63
N LEU A 128 8.90 -7.34 11.07
CA LEU A 128 8.60 -7.50 12.49
C LEU A 128 9.67 -8.34 13.20
N GLN A 129 10.12 -9.44 12.60
CA GLN A 129 11.21 -10.26 13.15
C GLN A 129 12.53 -9.49 13.25
N ALA A 130 12.87 -8.66 12.25
CA ALA A 130 14.07 -7.82 12.30
C ALA A 130 13.98 -6.78 13.44
N LEU A 131 12.82 -6.15 13.62
CA LEU A 131 12.59 -5.23 14.74
C LEU A 131 12.72 -5.94 16.10
N GLU A 132 12.18 -7.15 16.24
CA GLU A 132 12.30 -7.93 17.48
C GLU A 132 13.74 -8.37 17.77
N LYS A 133 14.45 -8.87 16.74
CA LYS A 133 15.87 -9.25 16.83
C LYS A 133 16.73 -8.14 17.43
N HIS A 134 16.44 -6.89 17.08
CA HIS A 134 17.17 -5.70 17.59
C HIS A 134 16.48 -5.01 18.78
N LYS A 135 15.44 -5.61 19.36
CA LYS A 135 14.69 -5.08 20.51
C LYS A 135 14.04 -3.71 20.25
N LEU A 136 13.67 -3.43 19.00
CA LEU A 136 13.10 -2.15 18.56
C LEU A 136 11.57 -2.13 18.58
N ARG A 137 10.91 -3.29 18.72
CA ARG A 137 9.47 -3.41 18.50
C ARG A 137 8.62 -2.47 19.34
N ARG A 138 8.93 -2.33 20.63
CA ARG A 138 8.19 -1.47 21.57
C ARG A 138 8.39 0.03 21.31
N ASN A 139 9.46 0.38 20.60
CA ASN A 139 9.82 1.76 20.25
C ASN A 139 9.66 2.04 18.74
N THR A 140 8.85 1.24 18.04
CA THR A 140 8.60 1.41 16.60
C THR A 140 7.10 1.40 16.33
N LEU A 141 6.57 2.50 15.79
CA LEU A 141 5.24 2.52 15.20
C LEU A 141 5.29 1.85 13.83
N VAL A 142 4.52 0.78 13.66
CA VAL A 142 4.28 0.15 12.35
C VAL A 142 2.89 0.57 11.86
N ILE A 143 2.83 1.17 10.67
CA ILE A 143 1.59 1.51 9.98
C ILE A 143 1.50 0.62 8.73
N PHE A 144 0.47 -0.21 8.65
CA PHE A 144 0.14 -0.98 7.46
C PHE A 144 -1.17 -0.44 6.88
N SER A 145 -1.18 -0.08 5.60
CA SER A 145 -2.39 0.40 4.92
C SER A 145 -2.34 0.12 3.41
N SER A 146 -3.43 0.42 2.70
CA SER A 146 -3.50 0.37 1.24
C SER A 146 -3.62 1.78 0.65
N ASP A 147 -3.10 1.98 -0.56
CA ASP A 147 -3.18 3.26 -1.29
C ASP A 147 -4.62 3.57 -1.77
N ASN A 148 -5.34 2.51 -2.12
CA ASN A 148 -6.71 2.54 -2.61
C ASN A 148 -7.39 1.18 -2.42
N GLY A 149 -8.70 1.13 -2.65
CA GLY A 149 -9.51 -0.08 -2.62
C GLY A 149 -9.26 -1.04 -3.80
N ALA A 150 -9.83 -2.24 -3.71
CA ALA A 150 -9.47 -3.36 -4.57
C ALA A 150 -9.92 -3.18 -6.03
N ASN A 151 -9.16 -3.72 -6.98
CA ASN A 151 -9.56 -3.80 -8.39
C ASN A 151 -10.33 -5.10 -8.65
N SER A 152 -11.66 -5.02 -8.68
CA SER A 152 -12.53 -6.19 -8.90
C SER A 152 -12.34 -6.86 -10.26
N GLY A 153 -11.99 -6.10 -11.30
CA GLY A 153 -11.68 -6.63 -12.64
C GLY A 153 -10.49 -7.59 -12.66
N GLU A 154 -9.62 -7.49 -11.64
CA GLU A 154 -8.39 -8.26 -11.50
C GLU A 154 -8.45 -9.26 -10.34
N GLY A 155 -9.67 -9.57 -9.89
CA GLY A 155 -9.89 -10.49 -8.79
C GLY A 155 -9.72 -9.88 -7.40
N GLY A 156 -9.49 -8.58 -7.28
CA GLY A 156 -9.62 -7.88 -5.99
C GLY A 156 -11.04 -8.00 -5.43
N SER A 157 -11.20 -7.79 -4.13
CA SER A 157 -12.52 -7.72 -3.49
C SER A 157 -12.52 -6.64 -2.42
N SER A 158 -13.57 -5.83 -2.41
CA SER A 158 -13.85 -4.85 -1.35
C SER A 158 -15.07 -5.24 -0.52
N THR A 159 -15.61 -6.46 -0.68
CA THR A 159 -16.76 -6.97 0.10
C THR A 159 -16.52 -6.79 1.62
N PRO A 160 -17.52 -6.33 2.39
CA PRO A 160 -18.92 -6.08 1.99
C PRO A 160 -19.16 -4.72 1.31
N TYR A 161 -18.14 -3.88 1.14
CA TYR A 161 -18.29 -2.54 0.61
C TYR A 161 -18.53 -2.53 -0.91
N THR A 162 -19.39 -1.62 -1.35
CA THR A 162 -19.71 -1.44 -2.77
C THR A 162 -18.64 -0.63 -3.48
N GLY A 163 -18.27 -1.02 -4.70
CA GLY A 163 -17.31 -0.31 -5.55
C GLY A 163 -15.85 -0.76 -5.34
N GLY A 164 -14.92 -0.06 -5.98
CA GLY A 164 -13.50 -0.39 -6.00
C GLY A 164 -12.76 0.36 -7.11
N LYS A 165 -11.51 -0.05 -7.38
CA LYS A 165 -10.70 0.53 -8.46
C LYS A 165 -11.39 0.29 -9.80
N GLY A 166 -11.58 1.37 -10.56
CA GLY A 166 -12.29 1.36 -11.83
C GLY A 166 -13.81 1.35 -11.66
N GLY A 167 -14.39 0.25 -11.18
CA GLY A 167 -15.84 0.12 -11.00
C GLY A 167 -16.34 0.73 -9.69
N GLY A 168 -17.04 1.86 -9.76
CA GLY A 168 -17.62 2.51 -8.57
C GLY A 168 -16.58 3.20 -7.68
N THR A 169 -15.63 3.90 -8.29
CA THR A 169 -14.52 4.59 -7.62
C THR A 169 -14.96 5.66 -6.61
N GLN A 170 -16.20 6.11 -6.61
CA GLN A 170 -16.69 7.12 -5.66
C GLN A 170 -17.27 6.49 -4.38
N LYS A 171 -17.41 5.15 -4.36
CA LYS A 171 -18.08 4.39 -3.30
C LYS A 171 -17.08 3.88 -2.25
N GLU A 172 -17.61 3.37 -1.14
CA GLU A 172 -16.84 2.87 0.01
C GLU A 172 -15.71 1.92 -0.40
N GLY A 173 -15.97 0.96 -1.29
CA GLY A 173 -15.00 -0.05 -1.67
C GLY A 173 -13.76 0.47 -2.40
N TRP A 174 -13.72 1.75 -2.80
CA TRP A 174 -12.54 2.41 -3.33
C TRP A 174 -11.72 3.15 -2.27
N VAL A 175 -12.37 3.79 -1.29
CA VAL A 175 -11.69 4.68 -0.33
C VAL A 175 -11.48 4.05 1.04
N ARG A 176 -12.31 3.07 1.41
CA ARG A 176 -12.20 2.35 2.67
C ARG A 176 -11.21 1.22 2.52
N VAL A 177 -10.04 1.39 3.14
CA VAL A 177 -8.89 0.48 3.02
C VAL A 177 -8.58 -0.20 4.36
N PRO A 178 -8.00 -1.41 4.34
CA PRO A 178 -7.47 -2.00 5.57
C PRO A 178 -6.35 -1.12 6.11
N THR A 179 -6.39 -0.80 7.41
CA THR A 179 -5.37 0.00 8.09
C THR A 179 -5.12 -0.57 9.48
N ILE A 180 -3.86 -0.76 9.84
CA ILE A 180 -3.40 -1.22 11.16
C ILE A 180 -2.29 -0.28 11.63
N LEU A 181 -2.43 0.27 12.82
CA LEU A 181 -1.36 0.98 13.54
C LEU A 181 -0.96 0.12 14.74
N SER A 182 0.34 -0.14 14.90
CA SER A 182 0.82 -1.06 15.93
C SER A 182 2.13 -0.61 16.57
N MET A 183 2.09 -0.32 17.87
CA MET A 183 3.24 0.03 18.70
C MET A 183 3.05 -0.54 20.12
N PRO A 184 3.49 -1.80 20.37
CA PRO A 184 3.31 -2.49 21.63
C PRO A 184 3.85 -1.70 22.82
N GLY A 185 3.05 -1.59 23.88
CA GLY A 185 3.34 -0.79 25.06
C GLY A 185 2.95 0.68 24.96
N ALA A 186 2.61 1.19 23.76
CA ALA A 186 2.12 2.55 23.57
C ALA A 186 0.66 2.58 23.06
N LEU A 187 0.30 1.68 22.15
CA LEU A 187 -1.06 1.52 21.63
C LEU A 187 -1.72 0.25 22.21
N PRO A 188 -3.04 0.27 22.46
CA PRO A 188 -3.73 -0.90 22.98
C PRO A 188 -3.82 -2.01 21.94
N GLU A 189 -3.60 -3.25 22.38
CA GLU A 189 -3.61 -4.43 21.51
C GLU A 189 -5.04 -4.93 21.23
N GLY A 190 -5.27 -5.42 20.01
CA GLY A 190 -6.56 -6.03 19.62
C GLY A 190 -7.76 -5.06 19.62
N LYS A 191 -7.53 -3.75 19.66
CA LYS A 191 -8.60 -2.74 19.63
C LYS A 191 -8.93 -2.31 18.21
N GLN A 192 -10.21 -2.05 17.97
CA GLN A 192 -10.71 -1.42 16.76
C GLN A 192 -11.07 0.03 17.05
N TYR A 193 -10.56 0.95 16.22
CA TYR A 193 -10.97 2.34 16.21
C TYR A 193 -12.02 2.55 15.10
N GLN A 194 -13.17 3.10 15.47
CA GLN A 194 -14.30 3.31 14.54
C GLN A 194 -14.39 4.76 14.00
N GLY A 195 -13.59 5.68 14.55
CA GLY A 195 -13.57 7.07 14.10
C GLY A 195 -13.02 7.21 12.69
N LEU A 196 -13.44 8.27 12.00
CA LEU A 196 -12.92 8.58 10.66
C LEU A 196 -11.44 8.93 10.73
N VAL A 197 -10.65 8.33 9.85
CA VAL A 197 -9.20 8.54 9.66
C VAL A 197 -8.93 8.61 8.17
N ALA A 198 -7.95 9.42 7.80
CA ALA A 198 -7.42 9.49 6.44
C ALA A 198 -5.90 9.28 6.42
N ASN A 199 -5.36 8.88 5.27
CA ASN A 199 -3.93 8.60 5.14
C ASN A 199 -3.04 9.83 5.40
N PHE A 200 -3.58 11.06 5.27
CA PHE A 200 -2.85 12.28 5.62
C PHE A 200 -2.64 12.43 7.13
N ASP A 201 -3.42 11.74 7.98
CA ASP A 201 -3.22 11.73 9.43
C ASP A 201 -1.92 11.02 9.83
N PHE A 202 -1.42 10.11 8.98
CA PHE A 202 -0.16 9.43 9.24
C PHE A 202 1.00 10.43 9.29
N TYR A 203 0.98 11.45 8.43
CA TYR A 203 1.99 12.52 8.47
C TYR A 203 1.95 13.27 9.80
N SER A 204 0.77 13.74 10.22
CA SER A 204 0.60 14.47 11.47
C SER A 204 0.95 13.64 12.70
N THR A 205 0.57 12.36 12.69
CA THR A 205 0.92 11.40 13.76
C THR A 205 2.44 11.17 13.83
N ILE A 206 3.11 11.00 12.69
CA ILE A 206 4.58 10.82 12.65
C ILE A 206 5.30 12.11 13.09
N ALA A 207 4.81 13.29 12.70
CA ALA A 207 5.35 14.57 13.14
C ALA A 207 5.26 14.71 14.66
N ALA A 208 4.08 14.44 15.25
CA ALA A 208 3.88 14.47 16.69
C ALA A 208 4.82 13.50 17.44
N LEU A 209 4.93 12.25 16.96
CA LEU A 209 5.81 11.23 17.56
C LEU A 209 7.30 11.58 17.47
N SER A 210 7.71 12.36 16.47
CA SER A 210 9.10 12.81 16.31
C SER A 210 9.38 14.15 17.03
N GLY A 211 8.43 14.60 17.88
CA GLY A 211 8.54 15.86 18.62
C GLY A 211 8.44 17.11 17.72
N GLN A 212 7.97 16.95 16.48
CA GLN A 212 7.83 18.04 15.53
C GLN A 212 6.44 18.67 15.64
N LYS A 213 6.34 19.97 15.32
CA LYS A 213 5.05 20.64 15.22
C LYS A 213 4.34 20.20 13.95
N ILE A 214 3.05 19.93 14.04
CA ILE A 214 2.18 19.72 12.87
C ILE A 214 2.01 21.09 12.18
N PRO A 215 2.35 21.23 10.89
CA PRO A 215 2.14 22.49 10.18
C PRO A 215 0.66 22.89 10.14
N ALA A 216 0.37 24.18 10.32
CA ALA A 216 -1.00 24.69 10.39
C ALA A 216 -1.84 24.49 9.12
N HIS A 217 -1.19 24.22 7.98
CA HIS A 217 -1.85 23.97 6.69
C HIS A 217 -2.15 22.48 6.44
N CYS A 218 -1.79 21.58 7.35
CA CYS A 218 -2.10 20.16 7.24
C CYS A 218 -3.51 19.88 7.76
N ASP A 219 -4.30 19.18 6.97
CA ASP A 219 -5.64 18.71 7.38
C ASP A 219 -5.58 17.54 8.36
N GLY A 220 -4.43 16.88 8.48
CA GLY A 220 -4.26 15.69 9.32
C GLY A 220 -4.10 16.00 10.79
N VAL A 221 -4.57 15.08 11.63
CA VAL A 221 -4.45 15.17 13.10
C VAL A 221 -3.53 14.08 13.66
N ASP A 222 -3.01 14.31 14.86
CA ASP A 222 -2.33 13.25 15.61
C ASP A 222 -3.36 12.21 16.10
N LEU A 223 -3.23 10.98 15.61
CA LEU A 223 -4.12 9.88 15.97
C LEU A 223 -3.80 9.28 17.34
N PHE A 224 -2.62 9.47 17.91
CA PHE A 224 -2.20 8.77 19.13
C PHE A 224 -3.15 8.99 20.33
N PRO A 225 -3.58 10.22 20.65
CA PRO A 225 -4.52 10.46 21.74
C PRO A 225 -5.86 9.73 21.54
N TYR A 226 -6.36 9.66 20.31
CA TYR A 226 -7.61 8.95 19.98
C TYR A 226 -7.43 7.43 20.10
N LEU A 227 -6.32 6.89 19.59
CA LEU A 227 -6.04 5.45 19.61
C LEU A 227 -5.73 4.92 21.02
N LYS A 228 -5.20 5.77 21.91
CA LYS A 228 -5.01 5.46 23.34
C LYS A 228 -6.28 5.63 24.18
N GLY A 229 -7.35 6.20 23.61
CA GLY A 229 -8.57 6.52 24.34
C GLY A 229 -8.46 7.73 25.27
N GLU A 230 -7.40 8.52 25.14
CA GLU A 230 -7.20 9.77 25.89
C GLU A 230 -8.09 10.90 25.35
N ARG A 231 -8.51 10.79 24.08
CA ARG A 231 -9.48 11.67 23.45
C ARG A 231 -10.65 10.85 22.89
N SER A 232 -11.85 11.23 23.28
CA SER A 232 -13.11 10.64 22.79
C SER A 232 -13.59 11.30 21.49
N GLY A 233 -14.45 10.59 20.76
CA GLY A 233 -15.01 11.06 19.48
C GLY A 233 -14.14 10.73 18.28
N PRO A 234 -14.58 11.09 17.05
CA PRO A 234 -13.81 10.82 15.85
C PRO A 234 -12.65 11.81 15.70
N ALA A 235 -11.59 11.39 15.01
CA ALA A 235 -10.47 12.26 14.65
C ALA A 235 -10.90 13.32 13.63
N HIS A 236 -11.87 12.96 12.77
CA HIS A 236 -12.52 13.85 11.81
C HIS A 236 -14.03 13.72 11.88
N GLU A 237 -14.75 14.84 11.85
CA GLU A 237 -16.20 14.83 11.70
C GLU A 237 -16.61 14.52 10.25
N TYR A 238 -15.81 14.98 9.29
CA TYR A 238 -16.02 14.78 7.87
C TYR A 238 -14.72 14.53 7.11
N LEU A 239 -14.84 13.88 5.95
CA LEU A 239 -13.75 13.66 5.00
C LEU A 239 -14.25 13.93 3.59
N PHE A 240 -13.39 14.56 2.79
CA PHE A 240 -13.67 14.87 1.38
C PHE A 240 -12.76 14.06 0.45
N TRP A 241 -13.34 13.61 -0.67
CA TRP A 241 -12.60 13.10 -1.81
C TRP A 241 -12.93 13.97 -3.00
N LEU A 242 -11.96 14.77 -3.42
CA LEU A 242 -12.04 15.62 -4.59
C LEU A 242 -10.86 15.34 -5.51
N ASN A 243 -11.14 14.64 -6.61
CA ASN A 243 -10.29 14.63 -7.80
C ASN A 243 -11.18 15.03 -8.97
N ASN A 244 -10.98 16.21 -9.54
CA ASN A 244 -11.82 16.72 -10.63
C ASN A 244 -11.01 17.71 -11.48
N GLN A 245 -9.72 17.39 -11.71
CA GLN A 245 -8.89 18.21 -12.57
C GLN A 245 -9.35 18.09 -14.03
N PRO A 246 -9.43 19.19 -14.80
CA PRO A 246 -9.96 19.17 -16.16
C PRO A 246 -9.22 18.24 -17.14
N ASP A 247 -7.94 17.99 -16.89
CA ASP A 247 -7.06 17.13 -17.70
C ASP A 247 -7.14 15.64 -17.32
N ASP A 248 -7.78 15.32 -16.20
CA ASP A 248 -7.93 13.95 -15.75
C ASP A 248 -9.09 13.27 -16.49
N ALA A 249 -8.96 11.96 -16.76
CA ALA A 249 -10.04 11.25 -17.43
C ALA A 249 -11.28 11.24 -16.52
N VAL A 250 -12.46 11.63 -17.02
CA VAL A 250 -13.71 11.75 -16.22
C VAL A 250 -13.99 10.54 -15.33
N ARG A 251 -13.68 9.32 -15.80
CA ARG A 251 -13.80 8.08 -15.00
C ARG A 251 -12.96 8.03 -13.71
N ARG A 252 -11.96 8.92 -13.57
CA ARG A 252 -11.07 9.08 -12.42
C ARG A 252 -11.55 10.17 -11.47
N HIS A 253 -12.59 10.92 -11.84
CA HIS A 253 -13.10 11.95 -10.96
C HIS A 253 -13.60 11.31 -9.66
N LEU A 254 -13.21 11.88 -8.54
CA LEU A 254 -13.68 11.53 -7.21
C LEU A 254 -14.41 12.75 -6.67
N ILE A 255 -15.69 12.57 -6.36
CA ILE A 255 -16.53 13.61 -5.76
C ILE A 255 -17.37 12.91 -4.70
N ALA A 256 -16.87 12.90 -3.47
CA ALA A 256 -17.56 12.31 -2.35
C ALA A 256 -17.26 13.08 -1.06
N VAL A 257 -18.23 13.06 -0.15
CA VAL A 257 -18.07 13.50 1.23
C VAL A 257 -18.59 12.38 2.15
N ARG A 258 -17.86 12.14 3.23
CA ARG A 258 -18.34 11.41 4.40
C ARG A 258 -18.51 12.44 5.51
N TRP A 259 -19.69 12.53 6.10
CA TRP A 259 -19.95 13.32 7.29
C TRP A 259 -20.58 12.42 8.33
N GLN A 260 -19.82 12.09 9.37
CA GLN A 260 -20.19 11.10 10.38
C GLN A 260 -20.67 9.78 9.72
N ASP A 261 -21.94 9.43 9.88
CA ASP A 261 -22.55 8.22 9.31
C ASP A 261 -23.04 8.39 7.87
N TRP A 262 -23.19 9.63 7.41
CA TRP A 262 -23.67 9.96 6.08
C TRP A 262 -22.55 9.94 5.06
N ARG A 263 -22.82 9.37 3.89
CA ARG A 263 -21.94 9.47 2.72
C ARG A 263 -22.76 9.97 1.55
N LEU A 264 -22.25 10.98 0.87
CA LEU A 264 -22.83 11.53 -0.34
C LEU A 264 -21.79 11.44 -1.45
N TYR A 265 -22.18 10.92 -2.63
CA TYR A 265 -21.27 10.89 -3.78
C TYR A 265 -22.00 11.08 -5.11
N LYS A 266 -21.25 11.49 -6.13
CA LYS A 266 -21.70 11.45 -7.52
C LYS A 266 -20.56 11.09 -8.45
N LYS A 267 -20.85 10.39 -9.54
CA LYS A 267 -19.83 9.93 -10.47
C LYS A 267 -19.51 10.99 -11.53
N TYR A 268 -20.54 11.64 -12.08
CA TYR A 268 -20.39 12.71 -13.06
C TYR A 268 -21.10 13.99 -12.62
N LYS A 269 -20.73 15.11 -13.25
CA LYS A 269 -21.28 16.44 -12.91
C LYS A 269 -22.82 16.50 -13.00
N LYS A 270 -23.40 15.79 -13.98
CA LYS A 270 -24.84 15.74 -14.27
C LYS A 270 -25.60 14.64 -13.51
N ASP A 271 -24.90 13.74 -12.83
CA ASP A 271 -25.56 12.67 -12.07
C ASP A 271 -26.24 13.26 -10.83
N PRO A 272 -27.39 12.70 -10.40
CA PRO A 272 -27.93 13.00 -9.09
C PRO A 272 -26.95 12.53 -8.01
N TRP A 273 -26.97 13.22 -6.87
CA TRP A 273 -26.27 12.72 -5.69
C TRP A 273 -26.90 11.41 -5.21
N GLN A 274 -26.04 10.50 -4.75
CA GLN A 274 -26.38 9.20 -4.19
C GLN A 274 -25.91 9.12 -2.74
#